data_AF-A0A4V1UCM4-F1
#
_entry.id   AF-A0A4V1UCM4-F1
#
_cell.length_a   1.000
_cell.length_b   1.000
_cell.length_c   1.000
_cell.angle_alpha   90.00
_cell.angle_beta   90.00
_cell.angle_gamma   90.00
#
_symmetry.space_group_name_H-M   'P 1'
#
loop_
_entity.id
_entity.type
_entity.pdbx_description
1 polymer ?
#
loop_
_entity_poly.entity_id
_entity_poly.type
_entity_poly.pdbx_seq_one_letter_code
_entity_poly.pdbx_strand_id
1 'polypeptide(L)'
;MPPADLAALGFFVLCWVFYEPALRMLRGPAGLLNSDMARVRVAWMLEMSRRSGRFMDGQLLGHALNSASFFASSNLLLIAAAAGVLFGGEDSFRSISSLALIRTSSRLLFETQLAVILVTLSRGLLDFIWSIRQMNYTLTIFGAAPERAEGLPDPDPVVVDAIGQAGARVLNGALSA
;
A
#
# COMPACT_ATOMS: atom_id res chain seq x y z
N MET A 1 -20.66 -2.18 -27.65
CA MET A 1 -19.60 -3.12 -27.26
C MET A 1 -20.13 -4.55 -27.37
N PRO A 2 -19.34 -5.49 -27.88
CA PRO A 2 -19.63 -6.92 -27.82
C PRO A 2 -20.03 -7.37 -26.40
N PRO A 3 -20.99 -8.30 -26.25
CA PRO A 3 -21.38 -8.83 -24.94
C PRO A 3 -20.23 -9.56 -24.23
N ALA A 4 -19.26 -10.11 -24.98
CA ALA A 4 -18.06 -10.72 -24.44
C ALA A 4 -17.18 -9.70 -23.69
N ASP A 5 -17.05 -8.47 -24.20
CA ASP A 5 -16.25 -7.42 -23.55
C ASP A 5 -16.89 -6.98 -22.23
N LEU A 6 -18.23 -6.92 -22.19
CA LEU A 6 -18.97 -6.61 -20.98
C LEU A 6 -18.85 -7.73 -19.93
N ALA A 7 -18.88 -8.99 -20.37
CA ALA A 7 -18.64 -10.14 -19.51
C ALA A 7 -17.22 -10.15 -18.94
N ALA A 8 -16.21 -9.83 -19.78
CA ALA A 8 -14.81 -9.72 -19.35
C ALA A 8 -14.62 -8.59 -18.32
N LEU A 9 -15.24 -7.43 -18.54
CA LEU A 9 -15.23 -6.33 -17.58
C LEU A 9 -15.90 -6.72 -16.25
N GLY A 10 -17.06 -7.37 -16.31
CA GLY A 10 -17.76 -7.88 -15.13
C GLY A 10 -16.91 -8.89 -14.36
N PHE A 11 -16.27 -9.83 -15.06
CA PHE A 11 -15.35 -10.79 -14.46
C PHE A 11 -14.13 -10.10 -13.83
N PHE A 12 -13.55 -9.09 -14.49
CA PHE A 12 -12.47 -8.30 -13.93
C PHE A 12 -12.89 -7.62 -12.62
N VAL A 13 -14.04 -6.92 -12.60
CA VAL A 13 -14.53 -6.23 -11.41
C VAL A 13 -14.82 -7.23 -10.28
N LEU A 14 -15.41 -8.38 -10.61
CA LEU A 14 -15.66 -9.46 -9.65
C LEU A 14 -14.34 -9.94 -9.04
N CYS A 15 -13.37 -10.31 -9.87
CA CYS A 15 -12.05 -10.73 -9.40
C CYS A 15 -11.40 -9.63 -8.56
N TRP A 16 -11.40 -8.38 -9.03
CA TRP A 16 -10.72 -7.29 -8.35
C TRP A 16 -11.31 -7.01 -6.95
N VAL A 17 -12.64 -6.93 -6.82
CA VAL A 17 -13.31 -6.65 -5.54
C VAL A 17 -13.29 -7.86 -4.60
N PHE A 18 -13.46 -9.07 -5.13
CA PHE A 18 -13.62 -10.27 -4.31
C PHE A 18 -12.34 -11.07 -4.11
N TYR A 19 -11.23 -10.75 -4.79
CA TYR A 19 -9.96 -11.47 -4.63
C TYR A 19 -9.47 -11.48 -3.18
N GLU A 20 -9.46 -10.32 -2.53
CA GLU A 20 -8.99 -10.23 -1.14
C GLU A 20 -9.96 -10.91 -0.14
N PRO A 21 -11.29 -10.67 -0.18
CA PRO A 21 -12.24 -11.45 0.63
C PRO A 21 -12.15 -12.95 0.40
N ALA A 22 -12.00 -13.39 -0.86
CA ALA A 22 -11.84 -14.80 -1.20
C ALA A 22 -10.56 -15.37 -0.57
N LEU A 23 -9.42 -14.70 -0.70
CA LEU A 23 -8.17 -15.09 -0.03
C LEU A 23 -8.33 -15.20 1.49
N ARG A 24 -9.08 -14.29 2.11
CA ARG A 24 -9.35 -14.33 3.55
C ARG A 24 -10.25 -15.51 3.93
N MET A 25 -11.21 -15.88 3.09
CA MET A 25 -12.11 -17.02 3.32
C MET A 25 -11.43 -18.38 3.08
N LEU A 26 -10.52 -18.45 2.10
CA LEU A 26 -9.71 -19.64 1.77
C LEU A 26 -8.51 -19.83 2.71
N ARG A 27 -8.43 -19.09 3.82
CA ARG A 27 -7.38 -19.22 4.83
C ARG A 27 -7.39 -20.64 5.43
N GLY A 28 -6.36 -21.42 5.11
CA GLY A 28 -6.07 -22.67 5.79
C GLY A 28 -5.51 -22.47 7.21
N PRO A 29 -5.28 -23.57 7.95
CA PRO A 29 -4.79 -23.52 9.34
C PRO A 29 -3.40 -22.87 9.49
N ALA A 30 -2.61 -22.78 8.41
CA ALA A 30 -1.30 -22.12 8.40
C ALA A 30 -1.38 -20.58 8.32
N GLY A 31 -2.55 -19.97 8.08
CA GLY A 31 -2.70 -18.52 7.91
C GLY A 31 -2.21 -18.01 6.54
N LEU A 32 -2.14 -16.67 6.39
CA LEU A 32 -1.51 -16.02 5.23
C LEU A 32 -0.15 -15.45 5.64
N LEU A 33 0.77 -15.26 4.69
CA LEU A 33 2.05 -14.60 4.92
C LEU A 33 1.92 -13.26 5.68
N ASN A 34 0.88 -12.48 5.36
CA ASN A 34 0.58 -11.22 6.05
C ASN A 34 0.21 -11.41 7.53
N SER A 35 -0.41 -12.54 7.89
CA SER A 35 -0.76 -12.88 9.27
C SER A 35 0.49 -13.21 10.10
N ASP A 36 1.50 -13.83 9.49
CA ASP A 36 2.76 -14.13 10.15
C ASP A 36 3.61 -12.87 10.31
N MET A 37 3.66 -12.04 9.27
CA MET A 37 4.32 -10.73 9.35
C MET A 37 3.71 -9.83 10.42
N ALA A 38 2.40 -9.91 10.67
CA ALA A 38 1.78 -9.15 11.75
C ALA A 38 2.33 -9.50 13.13
N ARG A 39 2.60 -10.79 13.38
CA ARG A 39 3.20 -11.28 14.64
C ARG A 39 4.66 -10.85 14.76
N VAL A 40 5.43 -10.95 13.69
CA VAL A 40 6.83 -10.51 13.64
C VAL A 40 6.93 -9.02 13.95
N ARG A 41 6.04 -8.19 13.39
CA ARG A 41 6.01 -6.75 13.67
C ARG A 41 5.62 -6.42 15.10
N VAL A 42 4.72 -7.18 15.72
CA VAL A 42 4.42 -7.05 17.15
C VAL A 42 5.68 -7.30 17.97
N ALA A 43 6.38 -8.42 17.72
CA ALA A 43 7.62 -8.74 18.41
C ALA A 43 8.69 -7.66 18.20
N TRP A 44 8.82 -7.14 16.97
CA TRP A 44 9.74 -6.05 16.65
C TRP A 44 9.43 -4.78 17.47
N MET A 45 8.17 -4.33 17.53
CA MET A 45 7.80 -3.11 18.25
C MET A 45 7.95 -3.25 19.77
N LEU A 46 7.62 -4.43 20.34
CA LEU A 46 7.85 -4.71 21.75
C LEU A 46 9.34 -4.65 22.09
N GLU A 47 10.19 -5.28 21.27
CA GLU A 47 11.63 -5.28 21.52
C GLU A 47 12.27 -3.90 21.26
N MET A 48 11.78 -3.16 20.25
CA MET A 48 12.20 -1.78 19.96
C MET A 48 11.92 -0.85 21.15
N SER A 49 10.81 -1.05 21.86
CA SER A 49 10.49 -0.25 23.05
C SER A 49 11.44 -0.48 24.22
N ARG A 50 12.00 -1.69 24.35
CA ARG A 50 12.82 -2.13 25.50
C ARG A 50 14.32 -1.93 25.33
N ARG A 51 14.81 -1.95 24.08
CA ARG A 51 16.24 -1.85 23.77
C ARG A 51 16.78 -0.41 23.88
N SER A 52 18.03 -0.28 24.31
CA SER A 52 18.80 0.96 24.22
C SER A 52 19.39 1.10 22.80
N GLY A 53 19.13 2.23 22.12
CA GLY A 53 19.60 2.47 20.76
C GLY A 53 18.65 1.93 19.68
N ARG A 54 17.88 2.83 19.08
CA ARG A 54 16.82 2.52 18.07
C ARG A 54 17.18 2.98 16.66
N PHE A 55 18.45 3.32 16.43
CA PHE A 55 18.93 3.86 15.16
C PHE A 55 18.68 2.87 14.00
N MET A 56 19.02 1.60 14.17
CA MET A 56 18.80 0.56 13.16
C MET A 56 17.30 0.39 12.86
N ASP A 57 16.45 0.38 13.89
CA ASP A 57 15.01 0.25 13.70
C ASP A 57 14.46 1.42 12.86
N GLY A 58 14.88 2.65 13.19
CA GLY A 58 14.53 3.84 12.44
C GLY A 58 15.00 3.79 10.99
N GLN A 59 16.20 3.27 10.72
CA GLN A 59 16.72 3.08 9.37
C GLN A 59 15.91 2.05 8.57
N LEU A 60 15.56 0.91 9.16
CA LEU A 60 14.75 -0.12 8.50
C LEU A 60 13.36 0.42 8.14
N LEU A 61 12.70 1.11 9.09
CA LEU A 61 11.40 1.71 8.83
C LEU A 61 11.49 2.85 7.80
N GLY A 62 12.54 3.67 7.86
CA GLY A 62 12.83 4.72 6.89
C GLY A 62 13.06 4.17 5.48
N HIS A 63 13.75 3.04 5.35
CA HIS A 63 13.92 2.37 4.06
C HIS A 63 12.58 1.90 3.49
N ALA A 64 11.75 1.25 4.30
CA ALA A 64 10.42 0.81 3.88
C ALA A 64 9.53 2.00 3.45
N LEU A 65 9.59 3.11 4.18
CA LEU A 65 8.90 4.36 3.86
C LEU A 65 9.36 4.95 2.51
N ASN A 66 10.67 4.98 2.27
CA ASN A 66 11.23 5.47 1.01
C ASN A 66 10.75 4.61 -0.16
N SER A 67 10.83 3.28 -0.04
CA SER A 67 10.33 2.35 -1.06
C SER A 67 8.84 2.55 -1.33
N ALA A 68 8.00 2.65 -0.30
CA ALA A 68 6.57 2.93 -0.46
C ALA A 68 6.31 4.28 -1.16
N SER A 69 7.06 5.32 -0.78
CA SER A 69 6.95 6.67 -1.37
C SER A 69 7.38 6.70 -2.83
N PHE A 70 8.43 5.95 -3.18
CA PHE A 70 8.88 5.79 -4.56
C PHE A 70 7.80 5.11 -5.42
N PHE A 71 7.24 4.00 -4.95
CA PHE A 71 6.12 3.32 -5.63
C PHE A 71 4.90 4.23 -5.79
N ALA A 72 4.52 4.99 -4.76
CA ALA A 72 3.43 5.95 -4.84
C ALA A 72 3.68 7.03 -5.90
N SER A 73 4.92 7.52 -6.00
CA SER A 73 5.31 8.53 -7.00
C SER A 73 5.26 7.98 -8.42
N SER A 74 5.79 6.77 -8.65
CA SER A 74 5.69 6.09 -9.95
C SER A 74 4.24 5.82 -10.35
N ASN A 75 3.39 5.44 -9.38
CA ASN A 75 1.97 5.24 -9.61
C ASN A 75 1.27 6.55 -10.01
N LEU A 76 1.58 7.67 -9.35
CA LEU A 76 1.05 8.99 -9.70
C LEU A 76 1.45 9.42 -11.13
N LEU A 77 2.69 9.17 -11.53
CA LEU A 77 3.14 9.43 -12.92
C LEU A 77 2.33 8.61 -13.93
N LEU A 78 2.07 7.34 -13.63
CA LEU A 78 1.29 6.47 -14.51
C LEU A 78 -0.18 6.93 -14.59
N ILE A 79 -0.77 7.36 -13.47
CA ILE A 79 -2.10 7.97 -13.43
C ILE A 79 -2.13 9.23 -14.30
N ALA A 80 -1.14 10.12 -14.17
CA ALA A 80 -1.07 11.35 -14.96
C ALA A 80 -0.96 11.06 -16.47
N ALA A 81 -0.13 10.09 -16.85
CA ALA A 81 0.01 9.67 -18.25
C ALA A 81 -1.29 9.06 -18.81
N ALA A 82 -1.90 8.11 -18.09
CA ALA A 82 -3.14 7.46 -18.50
C ALA A 82 -4.32 8.44 -18.56
N ALA A 83 -4.41 9.37 -17.59
CA ALA A 83 -5.44 10.40 -17.56
C ALA A 83 -5.24 11.40 -18.69
N GLY A 84 -4.00 11.81 -18.96
CA GLY A 84 -3.68 12.70 -20.08
C GLY A 84 -4.12 12.13 -21.42
N VAL A 85 -3.95 10.82 -21.63
CA VAL A 85 -4.46 10.14 -22.82
C VAL A 85 -5.98 10.05 -22.83
N LEU A 86 -6.60 9.66 -21.71
CA LEU A 86 -8.05 9.45 -21.63
C LEU A 86 -8.84 10.75 -21.86
N PHE A 87 -8.34 11.87 -21.30
CA PHE A 87 -8.99 13.17 -21.40
C PHE A 87 -8.46 14.04 -22.55
N GLY A 88 -7.44 13.58 -23.27
CA GLY A 88 -6.79 14.30 -24.38
C GLY A 88 -7.56 14.30 -25.70
N GLY A 89 -8.79 13.78 -25.74
CA GLY A 89 -9.70 13.87 -26.89
C GLY A 89 -9.28 13.05 -28.12
N GLU A 90 -9.78 13.44 -29.29
CA GLU A 90 -9.60 12.69 -30.55
C GLU A 90 -8.17 12.64 -31.05
N ASP A 91 -7.36 13.68 -30.80
CA ASP A 91 -5.98 13.74 -31.26
C ASP A 91 -5.07 12.75 -30.51
N SER A 92 -5.34 12.54 -29.21
CA SER A 92 -4.65 11.51 -28.41
C SER A 92 -4.98 10.10 -28.90
N PHE A 93 -6.25 9.82 -29.19
CA PHE A 93 -6.67 8.52 -29.75
C PHE A 93 -6.10 8.26 -31.15
N ARG A 94 -6.09 9.27 -32.04
CA ARG A 94 -5.47 9.16 -33.38
C ARG A 94 -3.97 8.89 -33.31
N SER A 95 -3.27 9.57 -32.40
CA SER A 95 -1.82 9.37 -32.21
C SER A 95 -1.51 7.94 -31.78
N ILE A 96 -2.32 7.37 -30.89
CA ILE A 96 -2.10 6.05 -30.29
C ILE A 96 -2.62 4.89 -31.16
N SER A 97 -3.71 5.10 -31.90
CA SER A 97 -4.26 4.11 -32.83
C SER A 97 -3.35 3.80 -34.03
N SER A 98 -2.28 4.58 -34.22
CA SER A 98 -1.19 4.25 -35.14
C SER A 98 -0.39 2.99 -34.72
N LEU A 99 -0.43 2.63 -33.44
CA LEU A 99 0.17 1.40 -32.91
C LEU A 99 -0.63 0.17 -33.36
N ALA A 100 0.06 -0.82 -33.94
CA ALA A 100 -0.56 -2.01 -34.54
C ALA A 100 -1.51 -2.79 -33.61
N LEU A 101 -1.28 -2.72 -32.29
CA LEU A 101 -2.10 -3.36 -31.25
C LEU A 101 -3.47 -2.70 -31.03
N ILE A 102 -3.65 -1.44 -31.44
CA ILE A 102 -4.83 -0.62 -31.10
C ILE A 102 -5.73 -0.41 -32.32
N ARG A 103 -5.25 -0.71 -33.53
CA ARG A 103 -6.01 -0.58 -34.80
C ARG A 103 -7.33 -1.36 -34.84
N THR A 104 -7.46 -2.43 -34.07
CA THR A 104 -8.65 -3.30 -34.04
C THR A 104 -9.64 -2.95 -32.92
N SER A 105 -9.32 -2.01 -32.05
CA SER A 105 -10.15 -1.65 -30.90
C SER A 105 -10.99 -0.41 -31.16
N SER A 106 -12.27 -0.46 -30.80
CA SER A 106 -13.13 0.73 -30.82
C SER A 106 -12.65 1.78 -29.80
N ARG A 107 -12.85 3.06 -30.11
CA ARG A 107 -12.51 4.17 -29.21
C ARG A 107 -13.10 4.00 -27.81
N LEU A 108 -14.39 3.64 -27.74
CA LEU A 108 -15.08 3.44 -26.46
C LEU A 108 -14.44 2.31 -25.62
N LEU A 109 -14.00 1.23 -26.27
CA LEU A 109 -13.31 0.12 -25.59
C LEU A 109 -11.97 0.58 -25.02
N PHE A 110 -11.19 1.32 -25.81
CA PHE A 110 -9.91 1.88 -25.38
C PHE A 110 -10.07 2.86 -24.19
N GLU A 111 -11.02 3.78 -24.27
CA GLU A 111 -11.34 4.71 -23.19
C GLU A 111 -11.76 3.96 -21.90
N THR A 112 -12.56 2.89 -22.05
CA THR A 112 -12.97 2.04 -20.91
C THR A 112 -11.78 1.32 -20.28
N GLN A 113 -10.85 0.77 -21.07
CA GLN A 113 -9.64 0.12 -20.55
C GLN A 113 -8.77 1.10 -19.75
N LEU A 114 -8.55 2.31 -20.28
CA LEU A 114 -7.83 3.36 -19.57
C LEU A 114 -8.55 3.80 -18.29
N ALA A 115 -9.88 3.93 -18.32
CA ALA A 115 -10.67 4.26 -17.14
C ALA A 115 -10.52 3.18 -16.05
N VAL A 116 -10.56 1.89 -16.41
CA VAL A 116 -10.32 0.78 -15.49
C VAL A 116 -8.92 0.84 -14.88
N ILE A 117 -7.89 1.09 -15.70
CA ILE A 117 -6.52 1.28 -15.22
C ILE A 117 -6.46 2.45 -14.23
N LEU A 118 -7.02 3.61 -14.57
CA LEU A 118 -7.03 4.78 -13.69
C LEU A 118 -7.71 4.50 -12.35
N VAL A 119 -8.85 3.84 -12.36
CA VAL A 119 -9.60 3.50 -11.13
C VAL A 119 -8.78 2.56 -10.24
N THR A 120 -8.14 1.54 -10.83
CA THR A 120 -7.32 0.58 -10.06
C THR A 120 -6.05 1.21 -9.50
N LEU A 121 -5.33 2.00 -10.30
CA LEU A 121 -4.14 2.74 -9.87
C LEU A 121 -4.48 3.77 -8.79
N SER A 122 -5.61 4.47 -8.94
CA SER A 122 -6.07 5.47 -7.95
C SER A 122 -6.43 4.81 -6.63
N ARG A 123 -7.12 3.66 -6.65
CA ARG A 123 -7.40 2.85 -5.44
C ARG A 123 -6.10 2.47 -4.73
N GLY A 124 -5.12 1.97 -5.47
CA GLY A 124 -3.80 1.61 -4.92
C GLY A 124 -3.00 2.81 -4.40
N LEU A 125 -3.09 3.98 -5.07
CA LEU A 125 -2.45 5.20 -4.59
C LEU A 125 -2.98 5.62 -3.22
N LEU A 126 -4.30 5.53 -3.03
CA LEU A 126 -4.93 5.83 -1.74
C LEU A 126 -4.47 4.87 -0.63
N ASP A 127 -4.28 3.58 -0.94
CA ASP A 127 -3.69 2.60 0.00
C ASP A 127 -2.27 2.98 0.37
N PHE A 128 -1.44 3.36 -0.61
CA PHE A 128 -0.07 3.83 -0.33
C PHE A 128 -0.06 5.08 0.54
N ILE A 129 -0.91 6.07 0.26
CA ILE A 129 -1.02 7.30 1.07
C ILE A 129 -1.40 6.96 2.51
N TRP A 130 -2.39 6.08 2.69
CA TRP A 130 -2.81 5.61 4.01
C TRP A 130 -1.68 4.90 4.75
N SER A 131 -1.01 3.96 4.07
CA SER A 131 0.10 3.17 4.62
C SER A 131 1.27 4.07 5.04
N ILE A 132 1.72 4.97 4.17
CA ILE A 132 2.78 5.94 4.45
C ILE A 132 2.43 6.81 5.66
N ARG A 133 1.17 7.26 5.77
CA ARG A 133 0.73 8.05 6.94
C ARG A 133 0.84 7.26 8.25
N GLN A 134 0.39 6.01 8.26
CA GLN A 134 0.50 5.13 9.44
C GLN A 134 1.96 4.81 9.79
N MET A 135 2.82 4.61 8.80
CA MET A 135 4.25 4.42 9.01
C MET A 135 4.92 5.68 9.60
N ASN A 136 4.51 6.87 9.18
CA ASN A 136 4.95 8.13 9.81
C ASN A 136 4.50 8.24 11.26
N TYR A 137 3.28 7.81 11.61
CA TYR A 137 2.88 7.73 13.02
C TYR A 137 3.75 6.74 13.82
N THR A 138 4.16 5.63 13.19
CA THR A 138 5.09 4.68 13.83
C THR A 138 6.46 5.33 14.09
N LEU A 139 6.96 6.17 13.18
CA LEU A 139 8.18 6.96 13.43
C LEU A 139 8.01 7.94 14.60
N THR A 140 6.86 8.57 14.74
CA THR A 140 6.59 9.43 15.91
C THR A 140 6.62 8.63 17.22
N ILE A 141 6.11 7.40 17.21
CA ILE A 141 6.19 6.48 18.36
C ILE A 141 7.65 6.12 18.66
N PHE A 142 8.49 5.90 17.65
CA PHE A 142 9.93 5.66 17.84
C PHE A 142 10.61 6.83 18.54
N GLY A 143 10.31 8.05 18.09
CA GLY A 143 10.87 9.27 18.68
C GLY A 143 10.37 9.55 20.10
N ALA A 144 9.16 9.09 20.44
CA ALA A 144 8.58 9.21 21.77
C ALA A 144 8.97 8.07 22.74
N ALA A 145 9.60 7.01 22.24
CA ALA A 145 9.98 5.87 23.06
C ALA A 145 11.03 6.27 24.10
N PRO A 146 10.85 5.94 25.39
CA PRO A 146 11.72 6.41 26.45
C PRO A 146 13.13 5.86 26.27
N GLU A 147 14.15 6.71 26.38
CA GLU A 147 15.56 6.35 26.35
C GLU A 147 16.05 5.99 27.76
N ARG A 148 16.81 4.90 27.86
CA ARG A 148 17.61 4.63 29.06
C ARG A 148 18.84 5.52 29.00
N ALA A 149 18.82 6.60 29.76
CA ALA A 149 19.95 7.49 29.93
C ALA A 149 20.77 7.09 31.16
N GLU A 150 22.10 7.10 31.04
CA GLU A 150 22.98 6.88 32.19
C GLU A 150 22.70 7.91 33.29
N GLY A 151 22.53 7.43 34.53
CA GLY A 151 22.28 8.28 35.70
C GLY A 151 20.83 8.71 35.91
N LEU A 152 19.88 8.31 35.05
CA LEU A 152 18.45 8.47 35.28
C LEU A 152 17.79 7.14 35.71
N PRO A 153 16.67 7.19 36.45
CA PRO A 153 15.86 6.00 36.72
C PRO A 153 15.42 5.32 35.42
N ASP A 154 15.37 3.98 35.45
CA ASP A 154 14.82 3.22 34.33
C ASP A 154 13.37 3.66 34.03
N PRO A 155 12.97 3.73 32.74
CA PRO A 155 11.60 4.02 32.37
C PRO A 155 10.63 3.01 32.96
N ASP A 156 9.43 3.46 33.36
CA ASP A 156 8.38 2.58 33.85
C ASP A 156 8.08 1.46 32.83
N PRO A 157 8.24 0.17 33.20
CA PRO A 157 7.98 -0.96 32.31
C PRO A 157 6.58 -0.95 31.70
N VAL A 158 5.59 -0.41 32.40
CA VAL A 158 4.20 -0.29 31.91
C VAL A 158 4.14 0.67 30.72
N VAL A 159 4.84 1.80 30.81
CA VAL A 159 4.90 2.81 29.74
C VAL A 159 5.66 2.27 28.54
N VAL A 160 6.76 1.56 28.78
CA VAL A 160 7.56 0.92 27.72
C VAL A 160 6.71 -0.08 26.93
N ASP A 161 6.02 -0.99 27.61
CA ASP A 161 5.19 -2.01 26.96
C ASP A 161 4.00 -1.38 26.22
N ALA A 162 3.37 -0.35 26.81
CA ALA A 162 2.29 0.40 26.18
C ALA A 162 2.73 1.06 24.85
N ILE A 163 3.94 1.61 24.80
CA ILE A 163 4.53 2.19 23.59
C ILE A 163 4.79 1.11 22.54
N GLY A 164 5.35 -0.04 22.94
CA GLY A 164 5.55 -1.18 22.04
C GLY A 164 4.24 -1.69 21.43
N GLN A 165 3.18 -1.82 22.24
CA GLN A 165 1.85 -2.22 21.77
C GLN A 165 1.20 -1.16 20.87
N ALA A 166 1.37 0.14 21.19
CA ALA A 166 0.89 1.23 20.34
C ALA A 166 1.58 1.20 18.97
N GLY A 167 2.92 1.07 18.94
CA GLY A 167 3.70 0.92 17.72
C GLY A 167 3.26 -0.27 16.89
N ALA A 168 3.02 -1.42 17.53
CA ALA A 168 2.56 -2.64 16.86
C ALA A 168 1.20 -2.46 16.18
N ARG A 169 0.24 -1.81 16.85
CA ARG A 169 -1.10 -1.57 16.29
C ARG A 169 -1.05 -0.65 15.08
N VAL A 170 -0.30 0.45 15.18
CA VAL A 170 -0.16 1.43 14.10
C VAL A 170 0.57 0.81 12.90
N LEU A 171 1.70 0.15 13.13
CA LEU A 171 2.50 -0.45 12.06
C LEU A 171 1.77 -1.61 11.37
N ASN A 172 1.04 -2.44 12.12
CA ASN A 172 0.22 -3.49 11.50
C ASN A 172 -0.93 -2.88 10.69
N GLY A 173 -1.61 -1.85 11.20
CA GLY A 173 -2.63 -1.14 10.44
C GLY A 173 -2.11 -0.50 9.15
N ALA A 174 -0.83 -0.13 9.09
CA ALA A 174 -0.18 0.38 7.88
C ALA A 174 0.00 -0.69 6.79
N LEU A 175 0.25 -1.94 7.19
CA LEU A 175 0.72 -3.03 6.32
C LEU A 175 -0.30 -4.18 6.21
N SER A 176 -1.50 -4.00 6.75
CA SER A 176 -2.62 -4.92 6.63
C SER A 176 -3.83 -4.29 5.95
N ALA A 177 -3.70 -3.03 5.51
CA ALA A 177 -4.71 -2.31 4.74
C ALA A 177 -4.72 -2.76 3.27
#